data_AF-A0A1J3GJ86-F1
#
_entry.id   AF-A0A1J3GJ86-F1
#
_cell.length_a   1.000
_cell.length_b   1.000
_cell.length_c   1.000
_cell.angle_alpha   90.00
_cell.angle_beta   90.00
_cell.angle_gamma   90.00
#
_symmetry.space_group_name_H-M   'P 1'
#
loop_
_entity.id
_entity.type
_entity.pdbx_description
1 polymer ?
#
loop_
_entity_poly.entity_id
_entity_poly.type
_entity_poly.pdbx_seq_one_letter_code
_entity_poly.pdbx_strand_id
1 'polypeptide(L)'
;MEFPYVSATRRQLMVDLVSMVEDHLQSLLQPCSLPPDVRNFKNPNGSAEASLHIRSGEKSSPIDFVIGSWIHCKIPTGASLNITTISTFLNSSTRAPNFTFEVIQSSPTSLVIILDLLPRKDLVLHPEYIKEFYQDTALESHRQSLLKVPGIKPYVSPSLFVRS
;
A
#
# COMPACT_ATOMS: atom_id res chain seq x y z
N MET A 1 6.50 -1.23 -12.86
CA MET A 1 7.07 -0.07 -12.13
C MET A 1 8.51 -0.38 -11.75
N GLU A 2 9.41 0.62 -11.74
CA GLU A 2 10.87 0.40 -11.59
C GLU A 2 11.41 0.51 -10.14
N PHE A 3 10.76 1.29 -9.27
CA PHE A 3 11.18 1.53 -7.87
C PHE A 3 12.69 1.83 -7.70
N PRO A 4 13.18 2.98 -8.23
CA PRO A 4 14.62 3.19 -8.45
C PRO A 4 15.46 3.50 -7.19
N TYR A 5 14.87 4.09 -6.15
CA TYR A 5 15.60 4.66 -5.01
C TYR A 5 15.70 3.75 -3.78
N VAL A 6 15.25 2.50 -3.89
CA VAL A 6 15.13 1.56 -2.76
C VAL A 6 16.07 0.36 -2.92
N SER A 7 16.28 -0.40 -1.84
CA SER A 7 17.09 -1.62 -1.88
C SER A 7 16.54 -2.65 -2.87
N ALA A 8 17.41 -3.53 -3.37
CA ALA A 8 17.01 -4.58 -4.32
C ALA A 8 15.88 -5.46 -3.77
N THR A 9 15.92 -5.83 -2.50
CA THR A 9 14.87 -6.63 -1.84
C THR A 9 13.54 -5.89 -1.76
N ARG A 10 13.56 -4.59 -1.42
CA ARG A 10 12.33 -3.77 -1.38
C ARG A 10 11.75 -3.60 -2.77
N ARG A 11 12.58 -3.35 -3.79
CA ARG A 11 12.14 -3.30 -5.18
C ARG A 11 11.50 -4.62 -5.61
N GLN A 12 12.16 -5.74 -5.36
CA GLN A 12 11.66 -7.07 -5.74
C GLN A 12 10.30 -7.34 -5.10
N LEU A 13 10.17 -7.11 -3.79
CA LEU A 13 8.90 -7.28 -3.08
C LEU A 13 7.77 -6.44 -3.71
N MET A 14 8.03 -5.17 -4.03
CA MET A 14 7.01 -4.31 -4.64
C MET A 14 6.67 -4.73 -6.07
N VAL A 15 7.64 -5.20 -6.86
CA VAL A 15 7.40 -5.76 -8.19
C VAL A 15 6.53 -7.01 -8.07
N ASP A 16 6.89 -7.94 -7.18
CA ASP A 16 6.16 -9.19 -6.98
C ASP A 16 4.71 -8.93 -6.54
N LEU A 17 4.50 -7.99 -5.61
CA LEU A 17 3.15 -7.63 -5.16
C LEU A 17 2.31 -6.99 -6.27
N VAL A 18 2.88 -6.05 -7.02
CA VAL A 18 2.16 -5.41 -8.14
C VAL A 18 1.81 -6.44 -9.21
N SER A 19 2.78 -7.27 -9.61
CA SER A 19 2.55 -8.34 -10.59
C SER A 19 1.50 -9.33 -10.09
N MET A 20 1.60 -9.79 -8.84
CA MET A 20 0.62 -10.69 -8.25
C MET A 20 -0.80 -10.10 -8.30
N VAL A 21 -0.98 -8.84 -7.90
CA VAL A 21 -2.28 -8.17 -7.94
C VAL A 21 -2.79 -8.05 -9.37
N GLU A 22 -1.94 -7.65 -10.32
CA GLU A 22 -2.36 -7.49 -11.72
C GLU A 22 -2.70 -8.82 -12.41
N ASP A 23 -1.94 -9.88 -12.12
CA ASP A 23 -2.14 -11.21 -12.69
C ASP A 23 -3.43 -11.84 -12.16
N HIS A 24 -3.68 -11.75 -10.85
CA HIS A 24 -4.88 -12.35 -10.22
C HIS A 24 -6.15 -11.57 -10.51
N LEU A 25 -6.06 -10.26 -10.74
CA LEU A 25 -7.21 -9.38 -10.96
C LEU A 25 -7.34 -8.93 -12.42
N GLN A 26 -6.64 -9.57 -13.35
CA GLN A 26 -6.54 -9.12 -14.74
C GLN A 26 -7.92 -8.93 -15.41
N SER A 27 -8.85 -9.86 -15.18
CA SER A 27 -10.22 -9.82 -15.74
C SER A 27 -11.13 -8.77 -15.08
N LEU A 28 -10.69 -8.20 -13.96
CA LEU A 28 -11.44 -7.27 -13.13
C LEU A 28 -10.96 -5.82 -13.27
N LEU A 29 -9.86 -5.58 -14.02
CA LEU A 29 -9.17 -4.30 -14.07
C LEU A 29 -8.98 -3.79 -15.50
N GLN A 30 -9.36 -2.53 -15.71
CA GLN A 30 -9.08 -1.79 -16.93
C GLN A 30 -7.57 -1.47 -17.04
N PRO A 31 -7.05 -1.23 -18.26
CA PRO A 31 -5.70 -0.70 -18.45
C PRO A 31 -5.52 0.66 -17.74
N CYS A 32 -4.28 0.98 -17.34
CA CYS A 32 -3.96 2.29 -16.79
C CYS A 32 -4.18 3.38 -17.84
N SER A 33 -5.02 4.36 -17.52
CA SER A 33 -5.40 5.49 -18.40
C SER A 33 -4.72 6.81 -18.02
N LEU A 34 -3.87 6.81 -16.98
CA LEU A 34 -3.15 8.02 -16.57
C LEU A 34 -2.29 8.57 -17.72
N PRO A 35 -2.23 9.89 -17.92
CA PRO A 35 -1.34 10.48 -18.91
C PRO A 35 0.14 10.38 -18.46
N PRO A 36 1.12 10.44 -19.38
CA PRO A 36 2.54 10.20 -19.05
C PRO A 36 3.12 11.10 -17.98
N ASP A 37 2.70 12.37 -17.95
CA ASP A 37 3.09 13.40 -17.00
C ASP A 37 2.51 13.19 -15.59
N VAL A 38 1.45 12.38 -15.45
CA VAL A 38 0.92 11.94 -14.15
C VAL A 38 1.52 10.59 -13.74
N ARG A 39 1.86 9.72 -14.70
CA ARG A 39 2.50 8.43 -14.41
C ARG A 39 3.89 8.60 -13.82
N ASN A 40 4.65 9.58 -14.29
CA ASN A 40 5.98 9.88 -13.79
C ASN A 40 6.16 11.40 -13.75
N PHE A 41 6.45 11.93 -12.57
CA PHE A 41 6.61 13.36 -12.37
C PHE A 41 7.72 13.65 -11.38
N LYS A 42 8.30 14.84 -11.52
CA LYS A 42 9.37 15.32 -10.65
C LYS A 42 9.25 16.81 -10.43
N ASN A 43 9.73 17.27 -9.29
CA ASN A 43 9.88 18.69 -9.03
C ASN A 43 10.92 19.27 -10.02
N PRO A 44 10.65 20.40 -10.70
CA PRO A 44 11.62 21.00 -11.64
C PRO A 44 13.02 21.24 -11.06
N ASN A 45 13.13 21.48 -9.76
CA ASN A 45 14.41 21.66 -9.07
C ASN A 45 15.12 20.34 -8.70
N GLY A 46 14.55 19.17 -9.01
CA GLY A 46 15.12 17.85 -8.75
C GLY A 46 15.12 17.43 -7.27
N SER A 47 14.33 18.08 -6.42
CA SER A 47 14.20 17.74 -4.98
C SER A 47 13.29 16.55 -4.71
N ALA A 48 12.34 16.25 -5.60
CA ALA A 48 11.41 15.15 -5.44
C ALA A 48 11.05 14.52 -6.79
N GLU A 49 10.75 13.23 -6.77
CA GLU A 49 10.36 12.43 -7.92
C GLU A 49 9.39 11.33 -7.49
N ALA A 50 8.42 11.01 -8.33
CA ALA A 50 7.42 10.01 -8.03
C ALA A 50 6.86 9.35 -9.28
N SER A 51 6.21 8.20 -9.07
CA SER A 51 5.42 7.53 -10.09
C SER A 51 4.11 7.02 -9.51
N LEU A 52 3.08 7.03 -10.35
CA LEU A 52 1.75 6.52 -10.07
C LEU A 52 1.33 5.51 -11.13
N HIS A 53 0.77 4.40 -10.67
CA HIS A 53 0.12 3.40 -11.49
C HIS A 53 -1.27 3.16 -10.94
N ILE A 54 -2.30 3.49 -11.72
CA ILE A 54 -3.70 3.33 -11.30
C ILE A 54 -4.42 2.52 -12.37
N ARG A 55 -5.15 1.50 -11.92
CA ARG A 55 -6.04 0.69 -12.76
C ARG A 55 -7.42 0.66 -12.13
N SER A 56 -8.40 1.23 -12.81
CA SER A 56 -9.79 1.18 -12.38
C SER A 56 -10.36 -0.22 -12.57
N GLY A 57 -11.33 -0.59 -11.73
CA GLY A 57 -12.10 -1.80 -11.93
C GLY A 57 -12.99 -1.71 -13.17
N GLU A 58 -13.28 -2.86 -13.76
CA GLU A 58 -14.33 -2.97 -14.77
C GLU A 58 -15.71 -2.65 -14.18
N LYS A 59 -16.69 -2.29 -15.02
CA LYS A 59 -18.02 -1.86 -14.54
C LYS A 59 -18.73 -2.86 -13.60
N SER A 60 -18.54 -4.16 -13.82
CA SER A 60 -19.10 -5.23 -12.99
C SER A 60 -18.14 -5.74 -11.91
N SER A 61 -16.95 -5.14 -11.80
CA SER A 61 -15.93 -5.52 -10.82
C SER A 61 -16.33 -5.05 -9.43
N PRO A 62 -16.02 -5.80 -8.35
CA PRO A 62 -16.11 -5.29 -6.99
C PRO A 62 -14.98 -4.31 -6.65
N ILE A 63 -13.94 -4.24 -7.49
CA ILE A 63 -12.82 -3.32 -7.34
C ILE A 63 -13.24 -1.94 -7.84
N ASP A 64 -12.96 -0.91 -7.06
CA ASP A 64 -13.04 0.48 -7.51
C ASP A 64 -11.77 0.81 -8.31
N PHE A 65 -10.61 0.69 -7.67
CA PHE A 65 -9.32 0.79 -8.33
C PHE A 65 -8.19 0.13 -7.52
N VAL A 66 -7.12 -0.22 -8.21
CA VAL A 66 -5.81 -0.54 -7.63
C VAL A 66 -4.89 0.64 -7.89
N ILE A 67 -4.14 1.04 -6.86
CA ILE A 67 -3.12 2.08 -6.95
C ILE A 67 -1.78 1.54 -6.46
N GLY A 68 -0.75 1.71 -7.28
CA GLY A 68 0.65 1.52 -6.92
C GLY A 68 1.39 2.84 -7.04
N SER A 69 2.30 3.11 -6.10
CA SER A 69 3.09 4.35 -6.13
C SER A 69 4.49 4.15 -5.59
N TRP A 70 5.38 5.05 -6.00
CA TRP A 70 6.61 5.32 -5.27
C TRP A 70 6.90 6.82 -5.25
N ILE A 71 7.47 7.28 -4.14
CA ILE A 71 7.83 8.69 -3.93
C ILE A 71 9.25 8.73 -3.36
N HIS A 72 10.09 9.53 -3.98
CA HIS A 72 11.41 9.91 -3.49
C HIS A 72 11.45 11.42 -3.24
N CYS A 73 11.97 11.83 -2.09
CA CYS A 73 12.17 13.23 -1.76
C CYS A 73 13.48 13.42 -1.00
N LYS A 74 14.27 14.42 -1.43
CA LYS A 74 15.46 14.89 -0.73
C LYS A 74 15.02 15.83 0.38
N ILE A 75 15.25 15.44 1.62
CA ILE A 75 14.92 16.24 2.79
C ILE A 75 16.05 17.27 2.98
N PRO A 76 15.75 18.55 3.30
CA PRO A 76 16.77 19.59 3.49
C PRO A 76 17.87 19.25 4.51
N THR A 77 17.61 18.32 5.43
CA THR A 77 18.58 17.80 6.40
C THR A 77 19.64 16.86 5.79
N GLY A 78 19.57 16.58 4.49
CA GLY A 78 20.46 15.66 3.77
C GLY A 78 19.99 14.20 3.74
N ALA A 79 18.91 13.87 4.46
CA ALA A 79 18.27 12.56 4.38
C ALA A 79 17.38 12.42 3.13
N SER A 80 16.90 11.20 2.85
CA SER A 80 15.88 10.96 1.84
C SER A 80 14.64 10.30 2.43
N LEU A 81 13.48 10.67 1.89
CA LEU A 81 12.21 10.01 2.08
C LEU A 81 11.98 9.09 0.88
N ASN A 82 11.75 7.81 1.14
CA ASN A 82 11.37 6.81 0.14
C ASN A 82 10.11 6.08 0.57
N ILE A 83 9.03 6.26 -0.18
CA ILE A 83 7.73 5.62 0.02
C ILE A 83 7.46 4.69 -1.17
N THR A 84 6.95 3.49 -0.90
CA THR A 84 6.47 2.56 -1.92
C THR A 84 5.18 1.94 -1.41
N THR A 85 4.12 2.03 -2.20
CA THR A 85 2.77 1.67 -1.76
C THR A 85 2.07 0.86 -2.83
N ILE A 86 1.25 -0.10 -2.41
CA ILE A 86 0.20 -0.71 -3.21
C ILE A 86 -1.06 -0.77 -2.36
N SER A 87 -2.19 -0.33 -2.92
CA SER A 87 -3.49 -0.39 -2.26
C SER A 87 -4.57 -0.79 -3.26
N THR A 88 -5.56 -1.52 -2.77
CA THR A 88 -6.75 -1.89 -3.55
C THR A 88 -7.98 -1.39 -2.82
N PHE A 89 -8.78 -0.59 -3.51
CA PHE A 89 -10.03 -0.04 -3.01
C PHE A 89 -11.20 -0.76 -3.66
N LEU A 90 -12.16 -1.19 -2.86
CA LEU A 90 -13.37 -1.89 -3.28
C LEU A 90 -14.56 -0.94 -3.29
N ASN A 91 -15.43 -1.10 -4.28
CA ASN A 91 -16.63 -0.29 -4.41
C ASN A 91 -17.79 -0.82 -3.56
N SER A 92 -18.94 -0.15 -3.60
CA SER A 92 -20.11 -0.46 -2.75
C SER A 92 -20.84 -1.76 -3.10
N SER A 93 -20.50 -2.45 -4.20
CA SER A 93 -21.09 -3.75 -4.55
C SER A 93 -20.67 -4.89 -3.61
N THR A 94 -19.62 -4.68 -2.82
CA THR A 94 -19.15 -5.62 -1.80
C THR A 94 -18.93 -4.90 -0.47
N ARG A 95 -19.04 -5.66 0.62
CA ARG A 95 -18.69 -5.20 1.97
C ARG A 95 -17.26 -5.54 2.37
N ALA A 96 -16.53 -6.34 1.59
CA ALA A 96 -15.19 -6.80 1.96
C ALA A 96 -14.21 -5.62 2.27
N PRO A 97 -13.19 -5.83 3.12
CA PRO A 97 -12.17 -4.82 3.43
C PRO A 97 -11.37 -4.38 2.20
N ASN A 98 -10.77 -3.19 2.27
CA ASN A 98 -9.73 -2.77 1.32
C ASN A 98 -8.38 -3.43 1.66
N PHE A 99 -7.40 -3.32 0.78
CA PHE A 99 -6.03 -3.80 1.04
C PHE A 99 -5.03 -2.64 0.96
N THR A 100 -4.03 -2.64 1.84
CA THR A 100 -2.88 -1.74 1.74
C THR A 100 -1.58 -2.42 2.17
N PHE A 101 -0.51 -2.15 1.41
CA PHE A 101 0.86 -2.44 1.78
C PHE A 101 1.73 -1.23 1.45
N GLU A 102 2.36 -0.65 2.47
CA GLU A 102 3.21 0.52 2.34
C GLU A 102 4.52 0.29 3.10
N VAL A 103 5.61 0.72 2.47
CA VAL A 103 6.93 0.80 3.09
C VAL A 103 7.38 2.24 3.07
N ILE A 104 7.75 2.78 4.23
CA ILE A 104 8.17 4.17 4.42
C ILE A 104 9.56 4.20 5.06
N GLN A 105 10.49 4.92 4.45
CA GLN A 105 11.80 5.16 5.02
C GLN A 105 12.13 6.64 4.91
N SER A 106 12.13 7.34 6.05
CA SER A 106 12.45 8.77 6.16
C SER A 106 13.81 9.03 6.83
N SER A 107 14.48 7.98 7.31
CA SER A 107 15.80 8.06 7.93
C SER A 107 16.60 6.77 7.62
N PRO A 108 17.93 6.76 7.81
CA PRO A 108 18.73 5.56 7.61
C PRO A 108 18.55 4.51 8.72
N THR A 109 17.87 4.85 9.82
CA THR A 109 17.83 4.01 11.04
C THR A 109 16.58 3.15 11.17
N SER A 110 15.52 3.46 10.43
CA SER A 110 14.24 2.77 10.57
C SER A 110 13.48 2.73 9.25
N LEU A 111 12.78 1.62 9.04
CA LEU A 111 11.86 1.39 7.94
C LEU A 111 10.52 1.00 8.57
N VAL A 112 9.46 1.72 8.21
CA VAL A 112 8.10 1.48 8.67
C VAL A 112 7.38 0.64 7.62
N ILE A 113 6.68 -0.39 8.07
CA ILE A 113 5.80 -1.22 7.24
C ILE A 113 4.37 -1.02 7.75
N ILE A 114 3.46 -0.68 6.84
CA ILE A 114 2.02 -0.71 7.06
C ILE A 114 1.49 -1.83 6.16
N LEU A 115 0.86 -2.85 6.75
CA LEU A 115 0.28 -3.98 6.05
C LEU A 115 -1.06 -4.28 6.72
N ASP A 116 -2.16 -4.06 5.99
CA ASP A 116 -3.49 -4.25 6.58
C ASP A 116 -4.58 -4.54 5.54
N LEU A 117 -5.67 -5.13 6.04
CA LEU A 117 -6.97 -5.13 5.39
C LEU A 117 -7.86 -4.09 6.08
N LEU A 118 -8.08 -2.94 5.43
CA LEU A 118 -8.76 -1.81 6.06
C LEU A 118 -10.28 -2.04 6.14
N PRO A 119 -10.90 -1.97 7.34
CA PRO A 119 -12.32 -2.19 7.50
C PRO A 119 -13.15 -1.12 6.78
N ARG A 120 -14.29 -1.54 6.22
CA ARG A 120 -15.26 -0.64 5.56
C ARG A 120 -16.61 -0.56 6.27
N LYS A 121 -16.68 -1.14 7.47
CA LYS A 121 -17.80 -1.07 8.39
C LYS A 121 -17.28 -0.73 9.78
N ASP A 122 -18.13 -0.08 10.57
CA ASP A 122 -17.87 0.11 12.00
C ASP A 122 -17.80 -1.26 12.68
N LEU A 123 -16.65 -1.57 13.26
CA LEU A 123 -16.37 -2.88 13.84
C LEU A 123 -17.14 -3.11 15.15
N VAL A 124 -17.46 -2.05 15.91
CA VAL A 124 -18.23 -2.16 17.16
C VAL A 124 -19.70 -2.44 16.86
N LEU A 125 -20.25 -1.78 15.84
CA LEU A 125 -21.64 -1.99 15.41
C LEU A 125 -21.84 -3.31 14.65
N HIS A 126 -20.79 -3.84 14.02
CA HIS A 126 -20.84 -5.04 13.18
C HIS A 126 -19.86 -6.14 13.65
N PRO A 127 -20.11 -6.77 14.82
CA PRO A 127 -19.22 -7.82 15.34
C PRO A 127 -19.12 -9.04 14.40
N GLU A 128 -20.15 -9.31 13.59
CA GLU A 128 -20.13 -10.36 12.55
C GLU A 128 -19.07 -10.08 11.47
N TYR A 129 -18.81 -8.80 11.19
CA TYR A 129 -17.81 -8.38 10.21
C TYR A 129 -16.39 -8.61 10.73
N ILE A 130 -16.15 -8.33 12.03
CA ILE A 130 -14.88 -8.66 12.70
C ILE A 130 -14.62 -10.16 12.57
N LYS A 131 -15.64 -10.97 12.89
CA LYS A 131 -15.51 -12.42 12.89
C LYS A 131 -15.10 -12.93 11.51
N GLU A 132 -15.86 -12.56 10.48
CA GLU A 132 -15.68 -13.04 9.11
C GLU A 132 -14.33 -12.66 8.50
N PHE A 133 -13.92 -11.39 8.60
CA PHE A 133 -12.75 -10.91 7.87
C PHE A 133 -11.45 -10.93 8.67
N TYR A 134 -11.51 -11.01 10.01
CA TYR A 134 -10.33 -10.88 10.87
C TYR A 134 -10.12 -12.06 11.82
N GLN A 135 -11.16 -12.55 12.50
CA GLN A 135 -10.99 -13.64 13.49
C GLN A 135 -10.95 -15.03 12.85
N ASP A 136 -11.81 -15.26 11.85
CA ASP A 136 -11.86 -16.53 11.11
C ASP A 136 -10.71 -16.63 10.08
N THR A 137 -9.87 -15.60 9.97
CA THR A 137 -8.71 -15.55 9.08
C THR A 137 -7.40 -15.59 9.87
N ALA A 138 -6.26 -15.69 9.17
CA ALA A 138 -4.93 -15.78 9.79
C ALA A 138 -4.24 -14.40 9.96
N LEU A 139 -4.92 -13.27 9.77
CA LEU A 139 -4.29 -11.95 9.69
C LEU A 139 -3.41 -11.62 10.90
N GLU A 140 -3.94 -11.83 12.11
CA GLU A 140 -3.21 -11.53 13.35
C GLU A 140 -1.94 -12.38 13.50
N SER A 141 -1.92 -13.60 12.94
CA SER A 141 -0.75 -14.47 13.01
C SER A 141 0.46 -13.89 12.28
N HIS A 142 0.24 -13.17 11.16
CA HIS A 142 1.32 -12.51 10.41
C HIS A 142 1.94 -11.37 11.22
N ARG A 143 1.11 -10.55 11.86
CA ARG A 143 1.57 -9.46 12.74
C ARG A 143 2.39 -10.01 13.91
N GLN A 144 1.89 -11.05 14.57
CA GLN A 144 2.58 -11.72 15.68
C GLN A 144 3.89 -12.39 15.26
N SER A 145 3.92 -12.97 14.05
CA SER A 145 5.14 -13.57 13.49
C SER A 145 6.22 -12.52 13.25
N LEU A 146 5.86 -11.38 12.62
CA LEU A 146 6.80 -10.27 12.40
C LEU A 146 7.35 -9.71 13.71
N LEU A 147 6.52 -9.54 14.74
CA LEU A 147 6.96 -9.01 16.03
C LEU A 147 7.91 -9.93 16.82
N LYS A 148 8.04 -11.21 16.43
CA LYS A 148 9.04 -12.12 17.01
C LYS A 148 10.43 -11.94 16.40
N VAL A 149 10.55 -11.29 15.24
CA VAL A 149 11.83 -11.07 14.57
C VAL A 149 12.63 -9.99 15.31
N PRO A 150 13.88 -10.26 15.74
CA PRO A 150 14.73 -9.26 16.37
C PRO A 150 14.88 -8.01 15.49
N GLY A 151 14.66 -6.84 16.08
CA GLY A 151 14.73 -5.54 15.39
C GLY A 151 13.40 -5.02 14.87
N ILE A 152 12.35 -5.85 14.78
CA ILE A 152 10.99 -5.38 14.47
C ILE A 152 10.32 -4.90 15.76
N LYS A 153 9.72 -3.71 15.71
CA LYS A 153 8.98 -3.10 16.82
C LYS A 153 7.66 -2.53 16.32
N PRO A 154 6.63 -2.41 17.17
CA PRO A 154 5.40 -1.74 16.80
C PRO A 154 5.67 -0.30 16.35
N TYR A 155 5.11 0.06 15.20
CA TYR A 155 5.00 1.44 14.77
C TYR A 155 3.67 2.01 15.22
N VAL A 156 3.70 3.19 15.86
CA VAL A 156 2.50 3.91 16.28
C VAL A 156 2.45 5.21 15.48
N SER A 157 1.58 5.24 14.46
CA SER A 157 1.45 6.40 13.58
C SER A 157 1.18 7.68 14.36
N PRO A 158 1.83 8.82 14.10
CA PRO A 158 1.50 10.08 14.76
C PRO A 158 0.04 10.54 14.53
N SER A 159 -0.58 10.12 13.42
CA SER A 159 -1.96 10.45 13.08
C SER A 159 -2.93 9.48 13.73
N LEU A 160 -3.88 9.99 14.55
CA LEU A 160 -4.95 9.18 15.13
C LEU A 160 -5.89 8.60 14.06
N PHE A 161 -6.11 9.33 12.96
CA PHE A 161 -6.93 8.86 11.85
C PHE A 161 -6.34 7.63 11.15
N VAL A 162 -5.01 7.49 11.14
CA VAL A 162 -4.36 6.29 10.59
C VAL A 162 -4.46 5.12 11.57
N ARG A 163 -4.68 5.37 12.88
CA ARG A 163 -4.82 4.33 13.90
C ARG A 163 -6.25 3.81 14.05
N SER A 164 -7.25 4.58 13.61
CA SER A 164 -8.68 4.34 13.82
C SER A 164 -9.30 3.44 12.77
#